data_AF-A0A0U9HHH9-F1
#
_entry.id   AF-A0A0U9HHH9-F1
#
_cell.length_a   1.000
_cell.length_b   1.000
_cell.length_c   1.000
_cell.angle_alpha   90.00
_cell.angle_beta   90.00
_cell.angle_gamma   90.00
#
_symmetry.space_group_name_H-M   'P 1'
#
loop_
_entity.id
_entity.type
_entity.pdbx_description
1 polymer ?
#
loop_
_entity_poly.entity_id
_entity_poly.type
_entity_poly.pdbx_seq_one_letter_code
_entity_poly.pdbx_strand_id
1 'polypeptide(L)'
;MKKRLSVFASVALAVTLMLAIVAFIPVKANAATGGWYLVEKHFENSPSDGTFKSNVMGGGYVLTTYACEGSEGDMKITNECTTPGGDLVARVVTRVTWDSPPEYLPAGQKVGFNVEAETLESQLWSPSGVSATFDIVGIPTGVTVGSISFVSEDGEKNIVDKKVYFESEAPIPAGSPGDKKSIYLRLGEGYGYTYTYEWREEAPPAAPAPTTPTGISATNAEAFESGARIMWNPVSNCLGYRLYRSTSPDELGISVTDFYITSTSYADVNVEPNTTYYYTVKPVLAEAKPFEGIDEKLGDPIATFTVTTGSQIYKPGSFKHFILLKLDSPYMSVDGVQKEVDPGRGTAPVTISGRTMVPIRAIVEAMGGTADWDNATNKITLNARGNIVEMWLGKTDIKVNGASKKMDVVPVLKNERTFVPIRFAAENLNCKVDWINSTQEAVIVYEE
;
A
#
# COMPACT_ATOMS: atom_id res chain seq x y z
N MET A 1 25.71 37.12 -77.67
CA MET A 1 26.35 36.67 -76.42
C MET A 1 26.17 37.73 -75.35
N LYS A 2 25.39 37.40 -74.32
CA LYS A 2 25.28 37.90 -72.93
C LYS A 2 25.89 39.26 -72.49
N LYS A 3 25.05 39.94 -71.67
CA LYS A 3 25.28 40.89 -70.56
C LYS A 3 25.27 42.40 -70.90
N ARG A 4 24.29 43.12 -70.33
CA ARG A 4 24.47 44.11 -69.26
C ARG A 4 23.12 44.60 -68.68
N LEU A 5 23.11 44.81 -67.34
CA LEU A 5 22.42 45.80 -66.49
C LEU A 5 21.02 46.33 -66.90
N SER A 6 20.05 46.69 -66.07
CA SER A 6 19.75 46.68 -64.62
C SER A 6 18.51 47.61 -64.43
N VAL A 7 17.81 47.50 -63.29
CA VAL A 7 16.92 48.51 -62.66
C VAL A 7 15.41 48.47 -62.95
N PHE A 8 14.69 48.22 -61.84
CA PHE A 8 13.34 48.63 -61.39
C PHE A 8 12.35 49.32 -62.34
N ALA A 9 11.10 48.81 -62.35
CA ALA A 9 9.90 49.64 -62.39
C ALA A 9 8.70 48.89 -61.79
N SER A 10 8.05 49.55 -60.84
CA SER A 10 6.89 49.15 -60.07
C SER A 10 5.62 49.10 -60.91
N VAL A 11 4.75 48.11 -60.71
CA VAL A 11 3.30 48.24 -60.97
C VAL A 11 2.55 47.57 -59.83
N ALA A 12 1.84 48.40 -59.07
CA ALA A 12 0.89 48.01 -58.05
C ALA A 12 -0.38 47.46 -58.71
N LEU A 13 -0.90 46.35 -58.17
CA LEU A 13 -2.31 46.00 -58.33
C LEU A 13 -2.89 45.76 -56.94
N ALA A 14 -3.76 46.68 -56.53
CA ALA A 14 -4.48 46.66 -55.28
C ALA A 14 -5.48 45.49 -55.27
N VAL A 15 -5.24 44.52 -54.39
CA VAL A 15 -6.26 43.56 -53.96
C VAL A 15 -6.58 43.91 -52.52
N THR A 16 -7.77 44.48 -52.32
CA THR A 16 -8.38 44.74 -51.02
C THR A 16 -8.65 43.41 -50.33
N LEU A 17 -7.71 42.98 -49.48
CA LEU A 17 -7.92 41.85 -48.58
C LEU A 17 -8.58 42.39 -47.30
N MET A 18 -9.89 42.13 -47.15
CA MET A 18 -10.55 42.17 -45.85
C MET A 18 -9.81 41.21 -44.92
N LEU A 19 -9.02 41.74 -43.99
CA LEU A 19 -8.59 40.98 -42.82
C LEU A 19 -9.83 40.75 -41.95
N ALA A 20 -10.49 39.62 -42.13
CA ALA A 20 -11.25 39.04 -41.03
C ALA A 20 -10.22 38.63 -39.97
N ILE A 21 -10.11 39.44 -38.91
CA ILE A 21 -9.48 39.01 -37.67
C ILE A 21 -10.37 37.90 -37.13
N VAL A 22 -10.13 36.66 -37.56
CA VAL A 22 -10.50 35.50 -36.76
C VAL A 22 -9.54 35.54 -35.60
N ALA A 23 -9.97 36.19 -34.52
CA ALA A 23 -9.38 35.95 -33.22
C ALA A 23 -9.49 34.43 -33.01
N PHE A 24 -8.38 33.71 -33.20
CA PHE A 24 -8.19 32.45 -32.52
C PHE A 24 -8.18 32.81 -31.04
N ILE A 25 -9.37 32.86 -30.45
CA ILE A 25 -9.51 32.53 -29.04
C ILE A 25 -8.93 31.11 -28.99
N PRO A 26 -7.80 30.87 -28.31
CA PRO A 26 -7.46 29.51 -27.99
C PRO A 26 -8.67 28.99 -27.24
N VAL A 27 -9.40 28.06 -27.86
CA VAL A 27 -10.32 27.22 -27.11
C VAL A 27 -9.40 26.53 -26.12
N LYS A 28 -9.35 27.07 -24.90
CA LYS A 28 -8.94 26.28 -23.76
C LYS A 28 -9.85 25.07 -23.86
N ALA A 29 -9.27 23.93 -24.24
CA ALA A 29 -9.87 22.67 -23.87
C ALA A 29 -10.04 22.78 -22.36
N ASN A 30 -11.26 23.05 -21.90
CA ASN A 30 -11.58 22.90 -20.51
C ASN A 30 -11.26 21.43 -20.23
N ALA A 31 -10.11 21.17 -19.58
CA ALA A 31 -9.87 19.89 -18.97
C ALA A 31 -11.11 19.63 -18.11
N ALA A 32 -11.84 18.56 -18.41
CA ALA A 32 -13.02 18.22 -17.65
C ALA A 32 -12.59 18.17 -16.18
N THR A 33 -13.12 19.08 -15.37
CA THR A 33 -12.66 19.33 -13.98
C THR A 33 -13.15 18.24 -13.01
N GLY A 34 -13.56 17.08 -13.53
CA GLY A 34 -14.17 15.99 -12.80
C GLY A 34 -13.30 14.74 -12.75
N GLY A 35 -13.80 13.71 -12.08
CA GLY A 35 -13.17 12.39 -12.10
C GLY A 35 -14.12 11.30 -11.63
N TRP A 36 -13.62 10.07 -11.65
CA TRP A 36 -14.38 8.88 -11.33
C TRP A 36 -14.21 8.57 -9.84
N TYR A 37 -15.31 8.48 -9.10
CA TYR A 37 -15.31 8.16 -7.67
C TYR A 37 -15.84 6.77 -7.44
N LEU A 38 -15.10 5.97 -6.67
CA LEU A 38 -15.56 4.64 -6.28
C LEU A 38 -16.84 4.78 -5.45
N VAL A 39 -17.91 4.16 -5.91
CA VAL A 39 -19.22 4.21 -5.27
C VAL A 39 -19.72 2.84 -4.84
N GLU A 40 -19.22 1.79 -5.48
CA GLU A 40 -19.67 0.44 -5.21
C GLU A 40 -18.56 -0.56 -5.52
N LYS A 41 -18.52 -1.60 -4.69
CA LYS A 41 -17.65 -2.74 -4.83
C LYS A 41 -18.54 -3.97 -4.90
N HIS A 42 -18.43 -4.73 -5.96
CA HIS A 42 -19.25 -5.90 -6.18
C HIS A 42 -18.35 -7.09 -6.52
N PHE A 43 -18.66 -8.24 -5.93
CA PHE A 43 -17.94 -9.47 -6.21
C PHE A 43 -18.83 -10.43 -7.00
N GLU A 44 -18.34 -10.89 -8.14
CA GLU A 44 -19.06 -11.82 -9.02
C GLU A 44 -18.76 -13.27 -8.59
N ASN A 45 -19.82 -14.03 -8.31
CA ASN A 45 -19.77 -15.42 -7.81
C ASN A 45 -19.03 -15.53 -6.45
N SER A 46 -19.68 -15.00 -5.41
CA SER A 46 -19.10 -14.82 -4.08
C SER A 46 -18.79 -16.11 -3.33
N PRO A 47 -17.78 -16.16 -2.42
CA PRO A 47 -17.53 -17.35 -1.59
C PRO A 47 -18.76 -17.69 -0.72
N SER A 48 -19.60 -16.70 -0.44
CA SER A 48 -20.90 -16.87 0.24
C SER A 48 -21.94 -17.64 -0.58
N ASP A 49 -21.76 -17.71 -1.89
CA ASP A 49 -22.74 -18.30 -2.81
C ASP A 49 -22.52 -19.82 -2.97
N GLY A 50 -21.43 -20.34 -2.39
CA GLY A 50 -21.14 -21.77 -2.26
C GLY A 50 -20.41 -22.38 -3.45
N THR A 51 -20.42 -23.71 -3.52
CA THR A 51 -19.82 -24.45 -4.63
C THR A 51 -20.75 -24.48 -5.83
N PHE A 52 -20.29 -23.96 -6.98
CA PHE A 52 -21.04 -24.00 -8.22
C PHE A 52 -20.70 -25.26 -9.04
N LYS A 53 -21.68 -25.77 -9.80
CA LYS A 53 -21.49 -26.78 -10.85
C LYS A 53 -21.83 -26.11 -12.19
N SER A 54 -20.93 -26.10 -13.17
CA SER A 54 -21.28 -25.60 -14.53
C SER A 54 -21.18 -26.69 -15.58
N ASN A 55 -21.76 -26.40 -16.74
CA ASN A 55 -21.69 -27.05 -18.05
C ASN A 55 -21.15 -28.49 -18.15
N VAL A 56 -22.00 -29.34 -18.73
CA VAL A 56 -21.58 -30.65 -19.27
C VAL A 56 -20.67 -30.39 -20.47
N MET A 57 -19.42 -30.85 -20.39
CA MET A 57 -18.47 -30.82 -21.49
C MET A 57 -18.80 -31.95 -22.47
N GLY A 58 -18.46 -31.77 -23.76
CA GLY A 58 -18.64 -32.80 -24.78
C GLY A 58 -17.97 -34.12 -24.36
N GLY A 59 -18.69 -35.24 -24.47
CA GLY A 59 -18.24 -36.56 -23.99
C GLY A 59 -18.82 -37.00 -22.64
N GLY A 60 -19.66 -36.18 -22.01
CA GLY A 60 -20.40 -36.54 -20.79
C GLY A 60 -19.70 -36.13 -19.49
N TYR A 61 -18.54 -35.48 -19.53
CA TYR A 61 -17.87 -34.95 -18.34
C TYR A 61 -18.64 -33.77 -17.73
N VAL A 62 -18.57 -33.61 -16.41
CA VAL A 62 -19.20 -32.50 -15.69
C VAL A 62 -18.11 -31.64 -15.06
N LEU A 63 -18.13 -30.34 -15.31
CA LEU A 63 -17.32 -29.41 -14.54
C LEU A 63 -17.97 -29.25 -13.16
N THR A 64 -17.40 -29.95 -12.18
CA THR A 64 -18.17 -30.43 -11.02
C THR A 64 -18.02 -29.55 -9.81
N THR A 65 -16.97 -28.75 -9.67
CA THR A 65 -16.78 -27.95 -8.45
C THR A 65 -15.96 -26.71 -8.75
N TYR A 66 -16.57 -25.57 -8.48
CA TYR A 66 -15.91 -24.29 -8.32
C TYR A 66 -15.95 -23.89 -6.87
N ALA A 67 -14.78 -23.75 -6.25
CA ALA A 67 -14.68 -23.25 -4.88
C ALA A 67 -13.80 -22.00 -4.88
N CYS A 68 -14.36 -20.90 -4.42
CA CYS A 68 -13.64 -19.66 -4.16
C CYS A 68 -13.59 -19.45 -2.64
N GLU A 69 -12.41 -19.18 -2.11
CA GLU A 69 -12.18 -18.85 -0.70
C GLU A 69 -11.36 -17.55 -0.64
N GLY A 70 -11.63 -16.70 0.35
CA GLY A 70 -10.89 -15.45 0.54
C GLY A 70 -11.79 -14.22 0.63
N SER A 71 -11.18 -13.06 0.41
CA SER A 71 -11.83 -11.75 0.46
C SER A 71 -11.24 -10.80 -0.58
N GLU A 72 -11.77 -9.59 -0.68
CA GLU A 72 -11.15 -8.53 -1.51
C GLU A 72 -9.64 -8.45 -1.25
N GLY A 73 -8.84 -8.52 -2.31
CA GLY A 73 -7.38 -8.42 -2.27
C GLY A 73 -6.62 -9.74 -2.09
N ASP A 74 -7.28 -10.85 -1.73
CA ASP A 74 -6.66 -12.18 -1.63
C ASP A 74 -7.69 -13.29 -1.80
N MET A 75 -7.61 -13.99 -2.93
CA MET A 75 -8.55 -15.03 -3.32
C MET A 75 -7.83 -16.31 -3.71
N LYS A 76 -8.41 -17.44 -3.32
CA LYS A 76 -8.03 -18.77 -3.78
C LYS A 76 -9.18 -19.36 -4.58
N ILE A 77 -8.87 -19.80 -5.81
CA ILE A 77 -9.83 -20.31 -6.79
C ILE A 77 -9.47 -21.76 -7.10
N THR A 78 -10.42 -22.67 -6.96
CA THR A 78 -10.28 -24.09 -7.28
C THR A 78 -11.26 -24.47 -8.39
N ASN A 79 -10.73 -25.02 -9.49
CA ASN A 79 -11.51 -25.55 -10.60
C ASN A 79 -11.30 -27.06 -10.71
N GLU A 80 -12.38 -27.85 -10.74
CA GLU A 80 -12.31 -29.32 -10.85
C GLU A 80 -13.28 -29.88 -11.89
N CYS A 81 -12.76 -30.75 -12.77
CA CYS A 81 -13.55 -31.56 -13.71
C CYS A 81 -13.68 -32.99 -13.20
N THR A 82 -14.87 -33.58 -13.24
CA THR A 82 -15.08 -34.98 -12.89
C THR A 82 -15.88 -35.74 -13.95
N THR A 83 -15.75 -37.08 -13.95
CA THR A 83 -16.64 -37.96 -14.72
C THR A 83 -18.06 -37.93 -14.15
N PRO A 84 -19.10 -38.38 -14.88
CA PRO A 84 -20.44 -38.60 -14.29
C PRO A 84 -20.46 -39.48 -13.04
N GLY A 85 -19.45 -40.35 -12.88
CA GLY A 85 -19.27 -41.22 -11.71
C GLY A 85 -18.61 -40.55 -10.52
N GLY A 86 -18.11 -39.31 -10.67
CA GLY A 86 -17.47 -38.53 -9.61
C GLY A 86 -15.94 -38.63 -9.55
N ASP A 87 -15.30 -39.31 -10.51
CA ASP A 87 -13.84 -39.42 -10.54
C ASP A 87 -13.20 -38.12 -11.03
N LEU A 88 -12.18 -37.63 -10.32
CA LEU A 88 -11.43 -36.43 -10.71
C LEU A 88 -10.69 -36.64 -12.04
N VAL A 89 -10.97 -35.78 -13.01
CA VAL A 89 -10.35 -35.76 -14.34
C VAL A 89 -9.28 -34.68 -14.44
N ALA A 90 -9.51 -33.50 -13.87
CA ALA A 90 -8.55 -32.41 -13.86
C ALA A 90 -8.82 -31.44 -12.70
N ARG A 91 -7.76 -30.78 -12.22
CA ARG A 91 -7.83 -29.82 -11.11
C ARG A 91 -6.83 -28.70 -11.31
N VAL A 92 -7.20 -27.48 -10.97
CA VAL A 92 -6.24 -26.39 -10.79
C VAL A 92 -6.65 -25.51 -9.61
N VAL A 93 -5.67 -25.12 -8.80
CA VAL A 93 -5.83 -24.21 -7.66
C VAL A 93 -4.91 -23.02 -7.88
N THR A 94 -5.49 -21.82 -7.93
CA THR A 94 -4.78 -20.58 -8.15
C THR A 94 -5.07 -19.62 -7.00
N ARG A 95 -4.04 -18.97 -6.46
CA ARG A 95 -4.18 -17.83 -5.55
C ARG A 95 -3.95 -16.55 -6.34
N VAL A 96 -4.79 -15.55 -6.12
CA VAL A 96 -4.65 -14.22 -6.71
C VAL A 96 -4.74 -13.18 -5.60
N THR A 97 -3.70 -12.36 -5.46
CA THR A 97 -3.66 -11.23 -4.54
C THR A 97 -3.53 -9.91 -5.30
N TRP A 98 -4.22 -8.86 -4.88
CA TRP A 98 -4.18 -7.57 -5.55
C TRP A 98 -4.44 -6.39 -4.62
N ASP A 99 -3.95 -5.21 -4.99
CA ASP A 99 -4.29 -3.95 -4.32
C ASP A 99 -5.66 -3.45 -4.81
N SER A 100 -6.52 -3.00 -3.89
CA SER A 100 -7.76 -2.31 -4.29
C SER A 100 -7.43 -1.09 -5.17
N PRO A 101 -8.08 -0.94 -6.34
CA PRO A 101 -7.90 0.25 -7.16
C PRO A 101 -8.24 1.55 -6.40
N PRO A 102 -7.63 2.70 -6.76
CA PRO A 102 -7.82 3.95 -6.02
C PRO A 102 -9.29 4.38 -5.92
N GLU A 103 -9.68 5.03 -4.81
CA GLU A 103 -11.06 5.52 -4.62
C GLU A 103 -11.43 6.67 -5.57
N TYR A 104 -10.44 7.33 -6.16
CA TYR A 104 -10.61 8.39 -7.15
C TYR A 104 -9.70 8.15 -8.36
N LEU A 105 -10.26 8.17 -9.56
CA LEU A 105 -9.50 8.10 -10.81
C LEU A 105 -9.59 9.45 -11.54
N PRO A 106 -8.45 10.15 -11.71
CA PRO A 106 -8.43 11.38 -12.49
C PRO A 106 -8.62 11.09 -13.97
N ALA A 107 -9.42 11.92 -14.64
CA ALA A 107 -9.54 11.85 -16.09
C ALA A 107 -8.23 12.25 -16.79
N GLY A 108 -7.96 11.62 -17.92
CA GLY A 108 -6.79 11.89 -18.75
C GLY A 108 -5.48 11.31 -18.19
N GLN A 109 -5.54 10.48 -17.15
CA GLN A 109 -4.36 9.77 -16.61
C GLN A 109 -4.52 8.27 -16.71
N LYS A 110 -3.39 7.57 -16.87
CA LYS A 110 -3.36 6.12 -16.70
C LYS A 110 -3.46 5.78 -15.21
N VAL A 111 -4.08 4.65 -14.92
CA VAL A 111 -4.27 4.17 -13.55
C VAL A 111 -3.81 2.72 -13.47
N GLY A 112 -3.36 2.29 -12.29
CA GLY A 112 -2.90 0.92 -12.10
C GLY A 112 -2.89 0.48 -10.65
N PHE A 113 -2.64 -0.81 -10.45
CA PHE A 113 -2.61 -1.48 -9.15
C PHE A 113 -1.77 -2.76 -9.25
N ASN A 114 -1.23 -3.24 -8.12
CA ASN A 114 -0.46 -4.47 -8.13
C ASN A 114 -1.38 -5.69 -8.17
N VAL A 115 -0.96 -6.72 -8.92
CA VAL A 115 -1.62 -8.02 -9.02
C VAL A 115 -0.57 -9.12 -9.02
N GLU A 116 -0.84 -10.18 -8.27
CA GLU A 116 -0.02 -11.38 -8.19
C GLU A 116 -0.91 -12.61 -8.34
N ALA A 117 -0.56 -13.48 -9.28
CA ALA A 117 -1.26 -14.74 -9.54
C ALA A 117 -0.27 -15.90 -9.38
N GLU A 118 -0.63 -16.90 -8.58
CA GLU A 118 0.22 -18.04 -8.24
C GLU A 118 -0.58 -19.34 -8.36
N THR A 119 -0.08 -20.29 -9.16
CA THR A 119 -0.61 -21.65 -9.23
C THR A 119 -0.10 -22.47 -8.05
N LEU A 120 -1.02 -22.81 -7.15
CA LEU A 120 -0.72 -23.64 -5.99
C LEU A 120 -0.74 -25.13 -6.33
N GLU A 121 -1.62 -25.53 -7.26
CA GLU A 121 -1.78 -26.92 -7.69
C GLU A 121 -2.28 -26.97 -9.13
N SER A 122 -1.73 -27.88 -9.94
CA SER A 122 -2.21 -28.12 -11.30
C SER A 122 -2.11 -29.60 -11.64
N GLN A 123 -3.23 -30.19 -12.05
CA GLN A 123 -3.34 -31.53 -12.59
C GLN A 123 -4.12 -31.47 -13.91
N LEU A 124 -3.41 -31.71 -15.01
CA LEU A 124 -3.95 -31.80 -16.38
C LEU A 124 -4.56 -30.51 -16.95
N TRP A 125 -4.69 -29.44 -16.15
CA TRP A 125 -5.16 -28.10 -16.56
C TRP A 125 -4.18 -27.00 -16.22
N SER A 126 -3.99 -26.07 -17.15
CA SER A 126 -3.29 -24.82 -16.89
C SER A 126 -4.16 -23.86 -16.07
N PRO A 127 -3.55 -23.02 -15.21
CA PRO A 127 -4.27 -21.93 -14.54
C PRO A 127 -4.92 -20.98 -15.55
N SER A 128 -6.06 -20.43 -15.16
CA SER A 128 -6.67 -19.31 -15.89
C SER A 128 -5.86 -18.05 -15.62
N GLY A 129 -5.64 -17.24 -16.65
CA GLY A 129 -4.95 -15.97 -16.47
C GLY A 129 -5.84 -14.91 -15.82
N VAL A 130 -5.17 -13.97 -15.15
CA VAL A 130 -5.77 -12.80 -14.51
C VAL A 130 -5.64 -11.59 -15.44
N SER A 131 -6.71 -10.82 -15.58
CA SER A 131 -6.72 -9.62 -16.44
C SER A 131 -7.61 -8.54 -15.84
N ALA A 132 -7.38 -7.28 -16.19
CA ALA A 132 -8.25 -6.18 -15.78
C ALA A 132 -8.63 -5.26 -16.93
N THR A 133 -9.80 -4.65 -16.82
CA THR A 133 -10.38 -3.77 -17.84
C THR A 133 -11.20 -2.64 -17.20
N PHE A 134 -11.13 -1.44 -17.78
CA PHE A 134 -11.94 -0.28 -17.41
C PHE A 134 -13.00 0.01 -18.49
N ASP A 135 -13.97 0.88 -18.18
CA ASP A 135 -15.16 1.22 -18.98
C ASP A 135 -16.20 0.09 -19.08
N ILE A 136 -16.22 -0.80 -18.10
CA ILE A 136 -17.18 -1.91 -18.06
C ILE A 136 -18.46 -1.48 -17.33
N VAL A 137 -19.61 -1.61 -18.00
CA VAL A 137 -20.93 -1.27 -17.42
C VAL A 137 -21.86 -2.50 -17.47
N GLY A 138 -22.27 -3.01 -16.30
CA GLY A 138 -23.42 -3.90 -16.11
C GLY A 138 -23.39 -5.27 -16.83
N ILE A 139 -22.24 -5.91 -16.99
CA ILE A 139 -22.06 -7.09 -17.86
C ILE A 139 -22.94 -8.28 -17.42
N PRO A 140 -23.76 -8.82 -18.35
CA PRO A 140 -23.32 -10.01 -19.08
C PRO A 140 -23.56 -9.90 -20.60
N THR A 141 -22.52 -9.58 -21.37
CA THR A 141 -22.30 -10.14 -22.72
C THR A 141 -20.82 -10.13 -23.09
N GLY A 142 -20.39 -11.21 -23.76
CA GLY A 142 -19.09 -11.30 -24.42
C GLY A 142 -19.15 -10.67 -25.81
N VAL A 143 -18.82 -9.38 -25.93
CA VAL A 143 -17.82 -8.80 -26.84
C VAL A 143 -17.66 -7.31 -26.47
N THR A 144 -16.39 -6.92 -26.41
CA THR A 144 -15.80 -5.59 -26.29
C THR A 144 -16.47 -4.52 -27.15
N VAL A 145 -16.96 -3.46 -26.52
CA VAL A 145 -17.06 -2.16 -27.20
C VAL A 145 -16.49 -1.09 -26.26
N GLY A 146 -15.25 -0.68 -26.52
CA GLY A 146 -14.66 0.52 -25.92
C GLY A 146 -13.94 0.40 -24.58
N SER A 147 -13.65 -0.80 -24.06
CA SER A 147 -12.95 -0.97 -22.78
C SER A 147 -11.44 -0.71 -22.87
N ILE A 148 -10.87 -0.03 -21.87
CA ILE A 148 -9.42 0.10 -21.72
C ILE A 148 -8.89 -1.13 -20.98
N SER A 149 -7.98 -1.90 -21.60
CA SER A 149 -7.36 -3.02 -20.88
C SER A 149 -6.22 -2.53 -19.99
N PHE A 150 -5.88 -3.31 -18.99
CA PHE A 150 -4.66 -3.13 -18.21
C PHE A 150 -3.58 -4.07 -18.74
N VAL A 151 -2.33 -3.61 -18.70
CA VAL A 151 -1.14 -4.35 -19.14
C VAL A 151 -0.10 -4.37 -18.03
N SER A 152 0.70 -5.43 -17.97
CA SER A 152 1.93 -5.48 -17.17
C SER A 152 3.02 -4.59 -17.77
N GLU A 153 4.12 -4.41 -17.05
CA GLU A 153 5.32 -3.73 -17.56
C GLU A 153 5.82 -4.32 -18.88
N ASP A 154 5.77 -5.66 -19.02
CA ASP A 154 6.11 -6.37 -20.26
C ASP A 154 5.06 -6.25 -21.40
N GLY A 155 3.97 -5.51 -21.18
CA GLY A 155 2.89 -5.33 -22.17
C GLY A 155 1.86 -6.47 -22.23
N GLU A 156 1.89 -7.41 -21.28
CA GLU A 156 0.93 -8.52 -21.25
C GLU A 156 -0.38 -8.13 -20.57
N LYS A 157 -1.52 -8.46 -21.21
CA LYS A 157 -2.87 -8.16 -20.69
C LYS A 157 -3.42 -9.23 -19.76
N ASN A 158 -2.83 -10.42 -19.81
CA ASN A 158 -3.31 -11.59 -19.11
C ASN A 158 -2.11 -12.28 -18.46
N ILE A 159 -2.15 -12.46 -17.14
CA ILE A 159 -0.98 -12.90 -16.37
C ILE A 159 -1.26 -14.20 -15.63
N VAL A 160 -0.20 -15.00 -15.50
CA VAL A 160 -0.21 -16.30 -14.83
C VAL A 160 1.15 -16.45 -14.14
N ASP A 161 1.16 -16.98 -12.91
CA ASP A 161 2.38 -17.33 -12.16
C ASP A 161 3.40 -16.19 -12.04
N LYS A 162 2.89 -14.97 -11.81
CA LYS A 162 3.73 -13.78 -11.65
C LYS A 162 3.06 -12.68 -10.86
N LYS A 163 3.92 -11.79 -10.35
CA LYS A 163 3.59 -10.52 -9.71
C LYS A 163 3.94 -9.37 -10.62
N VAL A 164 3.00 -8.48 -10.89
CA VAL A 164 3.18 -7.32 -11.77
C VAL A 164 2.40 -6.12 -11.27
N TYR A 165 2.82 -4.92 -11.70
CA TYR A 165 1.99 -3.73 -11.70
C TYR A 165 1.14 -3.71 -12.97
N PHE A 166 -0.18 -3.72 -12.84
CA PHE A 166 -1.12 -3.61 -13.96
C PHE A 166 -1.53 -2.16 -14.17
N GLU A 167 -1.23 -1.60 -15.33
CA GLU A 167 -1.56 -0.22 -15.70
C GLU A 167 -2.49 -0.18 -16.91
N SER A 168 -3.44 0.75 -16.92
CA SER A 168 -4.34 0.97 -18.05
C SER A 168 -3.57 1.35 -19.32
N GLU A 169 -3.87 0.69 -20.44
CA GLU A 169 -3.19 0.92 -21.73
C GLU A 169 -3.36 2.35 -22.24
N ALA A 170 -4.53 2.93 -21.96
CA ALA A 170 -4.87 4.30 -22.30
C ALA A 170 -5.21 5.09 -21.03
N PRO A 171 -5.04 6.42 -21.07
CA PRO A 171 -5.56 7.27 -20.02
C PRO A 171 -7.07 7.13 -19.87
N ILE A 172 -7.54 7.13 -18.63
CA ILE A 172 -8.96 6.99 -18.28
C ILE A 172 -9.72 8.21 -18.81
N PRO A 173 -10.79 8.04 -19.63
CA PRO A 173 -11.48 9.15 -20.26
C PRO A 173 -12.27 9.97 -19.23
N ALA A 174 -12.55 11.22 -19.57
CA ALA A 174 -13.55 11.99 -18.84
C ALA A 174 -14.95 11.41 -19.06
N GLY A 175 -15.82 11.54 -18.05
CA GLY A 175 -17.23 11.20 -18.12
C GLY A 175 -18.14 12.44 -18.09
N SER A 176 -19.44 12.17 -17.98
CA SER A 176 -20.51 13.14 -17.74
C SER A 176 -21.16 12.86 -16.37
N PRO A 177 -21.76 13.86 -15.69
CA PRO A 177 -22.39 13.67 -14.38
C PRO A 177 -23.30 12.44 -14.30
N GLY A 178 -23.02 11.57 -13.33
CA GLY A 178 -23.80 10.36 -13.09
C GLY A 178 -23.47 9.20 -14.04
N ASP A 179 -22.54 9.37 -14.99
CA ASP A 179 -21.98 8.25 -15.74
C ASP A 179 -21.38 7.25 -14.76
N LYS A 180 -21.60 5.96 -15.01
CA LYS A 180 -20.97 4.88 -14.25
C LYS A 180 -20.09 4.04 -15.14
N LYS A 181 -18.93 3.66 -14.61
CA LYS A 181 -17.95 2.80 -15.27
C LYS A 181 -17.28 1.94 -14.21
N SER A 182 -16.73 0.81 -14.61
CA SER A 182 -16.10 -0.08 -13.64
C SER A 182 -14.71 -0.50 -14.08
N ILE A 183 -13.82 -0.65 -13.10
CA ILE A 183 -12.68 -1.55 -13.25
C ILE A 183 -13.19 -2.95 -12.92
N TYR A 184 -13.09 -3.86 -13.88
CA TYR A 184 -13.33 -5.27 -13.67
C TYR A 184 -12.00 -6.00 -13.61
N LEU A 185 -11.70 -6.59 -12.45
CA LEU A 185 -10.57 -7.49 -12.27
C LEU A 185 -11.07 -8.93 -12.44
N ARG A 186 -10.76 -9.53 -13.59
CA ARG A 186 -11.09 -10.93 -13.89
C ARG A 186 -10.02 -11.84 -13.30
N LEU A 187 -10.43 -12.66 -12.33
CA LEU A 187 -9.56 -13.63 -11.65
C LEU A 187 -9.58 -15.02 -12.30
N GLY A 188 -10.43 -15.21 -13.32
CA GLY A 188 -10.52 -16.45 -14.08
C GLY A 188 -11.79 -16.52 -14.96
N GLU A 189 -12.15 -17.72 -15.41
CA GLU A 189 -13.37 -17.94 -16.20
C GLU A 189 -14.64 -17.71 -15.37
N GLY A 190 -15.22 -16.51 -15.46
CA GLY A 190 -16.45 -16.13 -14.78
C GLY A 190 -16.28 -15.58 -13.36
N TYR A 191 -15.04 -15.27 -12.94
CA TYR A 191 -14.75 -14.75 -11.60
C TYR A 191 -14.11 -13.38 -11.69
N GLY A 192 -14.52 -12.50 -10.79
CA GLY A 192 -13.88 -11.21 -10.72
C GLY A 192 -14.44 -10.28 -9.65
N TYR A 193 -13.74 -9.17 -9.51
CA TYR A 193 -14.13 -8.08 -8.65
C TYR A 193 -14.44 -6.86 -9.52
N THR A 194 -15.59 -6.25 -9.28
CA THR A 194 -16.06 -5.06 -9.99
C THR A 194 -16.00 -3.87 -9.05
N TYR A 195 -15.20 -2.87 -9.43
CA TYR A 195 -15.09 -1.58 -8.76
C TYR A 195 -15.84 -0.55 -9.58
N THR A 196 -17.06 -0.22 -9.18
CA THR A 196 -17.92 0.73 -9.89
C THR A 196 -17.61 2.14 -9.44
N TYR A 197 -17.30 2.98 -10.41
CA TYR A 197 -17.08 4.38 -10.26
C TYR A 197 -18.22 5.21 -10.87
N GLU A 198 -18.51 6.34 -10.25
CA GLU A 198 -19.43 7.34 -10.77
C GLU A 198 -18.68 8.63 -11.10
N TRP A 199 -18.92 9.17 -12.28
CA TRP A 199 -18.36 10.46 -12.67
C TRP A 199 -19.03 11.59 -11.90
N ARG A 200 -18.20 12.46 -11.33
CA ARG A 200 -18.65 13.72 -10.75
C ARG A 200 -17.88 14.86 -11.40
N GLU A 201 -18.62 15.89 -11.85
CA GLU A 201 -18.07 17.12 -12.45
C GLU A 201 -17.20 17.92 -11.46
N GLU A 202 -17.44 17.69 -10.17
CA GLU A 202 -16.57 18.10 -9.09
C GLU A 202 -15.46 17.04 -8.94
N ALA A 203 -14.23 17.39 -9.30
CA ALA A 203 -13.07 16.76 -8.69
C ALA A 203 -13.23 16.82 -7.16
N PRO A 204 -12.61 15.88 -6.40
CA PRO A 204 -12.65 15.93 -4.95
C PRO A 204 -12.28 17.36 -4.59
N PRO A 205 -13.00 18.03 -3.66
CA PRO A 205 -12.79 19.44 -3.40
C PRO A 205 -11.28 19.67 -3.41
N ALA A 206 -10.80 20.50 -4.35
CA ALA A 206 -9.37 20.73 -4.49
C ALA A 206 -8.87 20.96 -3.07
N ALA A 207 -7.89 20.16 -2.62
CA ALA A 207 -7.36 20.29 -1.26
C ALA A 207 -7.24 21.80 -1.00
N PRO A 208 -7.95 22.34 0.02
CA PRO A 208 -8.20 23.76 0.10
C PRO A 208 -6.88 24.52 -0.06
N ALA A 209 -6.86 25.62 -0.81
CA ALA A 209 -5.71 26.54 -0.79
C ALA A 209 -5.31 26.73 0.67
N PRO A 210 -4.03 26.58 1.05
CA PRO A 210 -3.61 26.28 2.41
C PRO A 210 -4.25 27.24 3.41
N THR A 211 -5.37 26.82 3.99
CA THR A 211 -5.96 27.45 5.14
C THR A 211 -5.44 26.66 6.31
N THR A 212 -4.72 27.37 7.18
CA THR A 212 -4.14 26.84 8.41
C THR A 212 -5.13 25.88 9.08
N PRO A 213 -4.85 24.56 9.07
CA PRO A 213 -5.73 23.59 9.68
C PRO A 213 -5.71 23.82 11.19
N THR A 214 -6.85 24.27 11.71
CA THR A 214 -7.06 24.30 13.16
C THR A 214 -7.57 22.91 13.54
N GLY A 215 -6.64 22.00 13.88
CA GLY A 215 -6.94 20.64 14.29
C GLY A 215 -5.86 19.64 13.89
N ILE A 216 -4.81 19.57 14.70
CA ILE A 216 -3.69 18.60 14.77
C ILE A 216 -3.65 17.55 13.62
N SER A 217 -2.75 17.76 12.66
CA SER A 217 -2.13 16.73 11.79
C SER A 217 -0.84 17.34 11.18
N ALA A 218 0.28 16.66 11.40
CA ALA A 218 1.55 17.31 11.73
C ALA A 218 2.57 17.44 10.58
N THR A 219 2.92 18.68 10.23
CA THR A 219 4.34 19.06 10.07
C THR A 219 4.87 19.35 11.46
N ASN A 220 5.45 18.35 12.14
CA ASN A 220 6.00 18.54 13.48
C ASN A 220 7.18 17.59 13.72
N ALA A 221 8.08 18.00 14.60
CA ALA A 221 9.14 17.14 15.11
C ALA A 221 9.14 17.20 16.63
N GLU A 222 9.22 16.05 17.28
CA GLU A 222 9.20 15.94 18.73
C GLU A 222 10.26 14.97 19.22
N ALA A 223 10.89 15.27 20.36
CA ALA A 223 11.78 14.33 21.01
C ALA A 223 10.96 13.34 21.85
N PHE A 224 11.41 12.09 21.90
CA PHE A 224 10.94 11.07 22.84
C PHE A 224 12.15 10.43 23.54
N GLU A 225 11.91 9.55 24.51
CA GLU A 225 12.98 9.02 25.38
C GLU A 225 14.12 8.39 24.56
N SER A 226 13.82 7.53 23.58
CA SER A 226 14.86 6.87 22.79
C SER A 226 15.25 7.58 21.49
N GLY A 227 14.69 8.77 21.18
CA GLY A 227 15.00 9.42 19.92
C GLY A 227 14.23 10.69 19.55
N ALA A 228 14.11 10.92 18.25
CA ALA A 228 13.34 12.01 17.68
C ALA A 228 12.32 11.48 16.66
N ARG A 229 11.11 12.00 16.71
CA ARG A 229 10.06 11.65 15.77
C ARG A 229 9.79 12.80 14.83
N ILE A 230 9.80 12.50 13.53
CA ILE A 230 9.55 13.45 12.45
C ILE A 230 8.23 13.08 11.79
N MET A 231 7.39 14.07 11.53
CA MET A 231 6.11 13.94 10.83
C MET A 231 5.98 15.02 9.79
N TRP A 232 5.54 14.64 8.59
CA TRP A 232 5.34 15.57 7.47
C TRP A 232 4.03 15.28 6.75
N ASN A 233 3.62 16.21 5.91
CA ASN A 233 2.46 16.02 5.06
C ASN A 233 2.83 15.20 3.83
N PRO A 234 1.97 14.27 3.38
CA PRO A 234 2.21 13.54 2.15
C PRO A 234 2.21 14.49 0.94
N VAL A 235 3.03 14.17 -0.06
CA VAL A 235 3.03 14.84 -1.37
C VAL A 235 2.69 13.81 -2.46
N SER A 236 2.01 14.26 -3.50
CA SER A 236 1.67 13.42 -4.66
C SER A 236 2.84 13.35 -5.66
N ASN A 237 2.78 12.39 -6.58
CA ASN A 237 3.78 12.19 -7.66
C ASN A 237 5.19 11.86 -7.16
N CYS A 238 5.30 11.10 -6.07
CA CYS A 238 6.56 10.54 -5.60
C CYS A 238 6.39 9.06 -5.24
N LEU A 239 7.48 8.30 -5.31
CA LEU A 239 7.55 6.90 -4.87
C LEU A 239 7.56 6.78 -3.33
N GLY A 240 8.04 7.82 -2.64
CA GLY A 240 8.13 7.88 -1.19
C GLY A 240 9.05 9.01 -0.76
N TYR A 241 9.68 8.87 0.41
CA TYR A 241 10.46 9.92 1.06
C TYR A 241 11.84 9.41 1.48
N ARG A 242 12.84 10.28 1.32
CA ARG A 242 14.15 10.18 1.99
C ARG A 242 14.20 11.19 3.12
N LEU A 243 14.66 10.74 4.28
CA LEU A 243 14.98 11.63 5.39
C LEU A 243 16.47 11.78 5.53
N TYR A 244 16.89 13.02 5.72
CA TYR A 244 18.26 13.39 6.01
C TYR A 244 18.35 14.02 7.39
N ARG A 245 19.45 13.78 8.09
CA ARG A 245 19.76 14.35 9.40
C ARG A 245 21.14 14.97 9.41
N SER A 246 21.23 16.18 9.95
CA SER A 246 22.45 16.94 10.14
C SER A 246 22.55 17.48 11.57
N THR A 247 23.77 17.75 12.05
CA THR A 247 24.03 18.55 13.26
C THR A 247 24.29 20.02 12.94
N SER A 248 24.26 20.39 11.66
CA SER A 248 24.40 21.76 11.15
C SER A 248 23.15 22.19 10.38
N PRO A 249 22.61 23.39 10.61
CA PRO A 249 21.43 23.88 9.89
C PRO A 249 21.67 24.08 8.38
N ASP A 250 22.93 24.24 7.97
CA ASP A 250 23.31 24.61 6.60
C ASP A 250 23.73 23.40 5.75
N GLU A 251 23.73 22.19 6.33
CA GLU A 251 24.13 20.96 5.66
C GLU A 251 22.98 19.97 5.60
N LEU A 252 22.84 19.26 4.47
CA LEU A 252 21.83 18.20 4.33
C LEU A 252 22.10 17.04 5.31
N GLY A 253 23.37 16.72 5.57
CA GLY A 253 23.79 15.65 6.47
C GLY A 253 23.70 14.25 5.85
N ILE A 254 23.45 13.24 6.69
CA ILE A 254 23.38 11.83 6.30
C ILE A 254 21.93 11.41 6.01
N SER A 255 21.73 10.46 5.10
CA SER A 255 20.44 9.77 4.99
C SER A 255 20.23 8.91 6.23
N VAL A 256 19.06 9.00 6.86
CA VAL A 256 18.69 8.14 8.01
C VAL A 256 17.88 6.92 7.61
N THR A 257 17.35 6.91 6.38
CA THR A 257 16.71 5.73 5.79
C THR A 257 17.63 5.10 4.77
N ASP A 258 17.63 3.77 4.67
CA ASP A 258 18.38 3.01 3.65
C ASP A 258 17.61 2.92 2.32
N PHE A 259 16.28 2.88 2.41
CA PHE A 259 15.35 2.91 1.27
C PHE A 259 14.40 4.11 1.40
N TYR A 260 13.68 4.44 0.33
CA TYR A 260 12.59 5.40 0.45
C TYR A 260 11.46 4.78 1.27
N ILE A 261 10.85 5.59 2.13
CA ILE A 261 9.72 5.17 2.97
C ILE A 261 8.43 5.78 2.43
N THR A 262 7.33 5.05 2.55
CA THR A 262 6.00 5.52 2.10
C THR A 262 5.18 6.14 3.23
N SER A 263 5.58 5.88 4.48
CA SER A 263 4.97 6.51 5.64
C SER A 263 5.28 8.01 5.69
N THR A 264 4.42 8.77 6.37
CA THR A 264 4.58 10.22 6.61
C THR A 264 5.09 10.53 8.01
N SER A 265 5.61 9.51 8.69
CA SER A 265 6.25 9.63 9.98
C SER A 265 7.46 8.69 10.08
N TYR A 266 8.49 9.13 10.78
CA TYR A 266 9.69 8.34 11.03
C TYR A 266 10.22 8.60 12.44
N ALA A 267 10.63 7.54 13.13
CA ALA A 267 11.26 7.60 14.44
C ALA A 267 12.76 7.38 14.29
N ASP A 268 13.55 8.44 14.39
CA ASP A 268 15.00 8.34 14.42
C ASP A 268 15.48 8.02 15.84
N VAL A 269 15.83 6.76 16.04
CA VAL A 269 16.34 6.22 17.31
C VAL A 269 17.88 6.23 17.38
N ASN A 270 18.56 6.54 16.28
CA ASN A 270 20.01 6.50 16.13
C ASN A 270 20.65 7.88 16.40
N VAL A 271 20.19 8.55 17.46
CA VAL A 271 20.54 9.93 17.84
C VAL A 271 21.25 10.02 19.19
N GLU A 272 22.06 11.08 19.36
CA GLU A 272 22.76 11.39 20.61
C GLU A 272 21.90 12.25 21.57
N PRO A 273 22.07 12.12 22.90
CA PRO A 273 21.35 12.89 23.93
C PRO A 273 21.78 14.35 23.93
N ASN A 274 20.87 15.22 24.33
CA ASN A 274 21.07 16.67 24.39
C ASN A 274 21.65 17.25 23.08
N THR A 275 21.31 16.66 21.94
CA THR A 275 21.84 17.06 20.64
C THR A 275 20.73 17.65 19.79
N THR A 276 20.99 18.82 19.23
CA THR A 276 20.12 19.46 18.25
C THR A 276 20.42 18.90 16.88
N TYR A 277 19.39 18.34 16.25
CA TYR A 277 19.45 17.82 14.89
C TYR A 277 18.52 18.59 13.96
N TYR A 278 18.96 18.71 12.71
CA TYR A 278 18.24 19.32 11.60
C TYR A 278 17.86 18.22 10.63
N TYR A 279 16.56 18.06 10.40
CA TYR A 279 16.04 17.05 9.48
C TYR A 279 15.54 17.69 8.21
N THR A 280 15.77 17.02 7.08
CA THR A 280 15.24 17.41 5.78
C THR A 280 14.52 16.23 5.14
N VAL A 281 13.28 16.43 4.72
CA VAL A 281 12.49 15.43 3.99
C VAL A 281 12.49 15.78 2.51
N LYS A 282 12.87 14.82 1.67
CA LYS A 282 12.83 14.95 0.21
C LYS A 282 11.96 13.85 -0.40
N PRO A 283 11.11 14.16 -1.39
CA PRO A 283 10.37 13.16 -2.12
C PRO A 283 11.28 12.43 -3.11
N VAL A 284 11.06 11.13 -3.26
CA VAL A 284 11.73 10.30 -4.27
C VAL A 284 10.90 10.31 -5.55
N LEU A 285 11.45 10.88 -6.62
CA LEU A 285 10.77 11.03 -7.91
C LEU A 285 11.06 9.88 -8.86
N ALA A 286 12.20 9.20 -8.71
CA ALA A 286 12.52 7.97 -9.42
C ALA A 286 13.48 7.12 -8.57
N GLU A 287 13.31 5.81 -8.64
CA GLU A 287 14.15 4.85 -7.94
C GLU A 287 15.55 4.80 -8.55
N ALA A 288 16.56 4.52 -7.71
CA ALA A 288 17.90 4.20 -8.20
C ALA A 288 17.89 2.88 -8.97
N LYS A 289 18.71 2.78 -10.02
CA LYS A 289 19.08 1.51 -10.64
C LYS A 289 20.59 1.35 -10.57
N PRO A 290 21.15 0.90 -9.42
CA PRO A 290 22.60 0.87 -9.20
C PRO A 290 23.35 0.02 -10.23
N PHE A 291 22.76 -1.10 -10.67
CA PHE A 291 23.35 -1.98 -11.68
C PHE A 291 23.36 -1.37 -13.09
N GLU A 292 22.54 -0.36 -13.33
CA GLU A 292 22.52 0.43 -14.57
C GLU A 292 23.27 1.77 -14.42
N GLY A 293 23.86 2.04 -13.24
CA GLY A 293 24.54 3.30 -12.94
C GLY A 293 23.60 4.51 -12.86
N ILE A 294 22.32 4.29 -12.57
CA ILE A 294 21.32 5.35 -12.43
C ILE A 294 21.12 5.63 -10.95
N ASP A 295 21.37 6.87 -10.55
CA ASP A 295 21.15 7.34 -9.18
C ASP A 295 19.66 7.59 -8.90
N GLU A 296 19.29 7.53 -7.62
CA GLU A 296 17.97 7.93 -7.14
C GLU A 296 17.70 9.40 -7.50
N LYS A 297 16.53 9.68 -8.08
CA LYS A 297 16.13 11.06 -8.39
C LYS A 297 15.30 11.62 -7.26
N LEU A 298 15.82 12.63 -6.58
CA LEU A 298 15.12 13.33 -5.50
C LEU A 298 14.51 14.65 -5.97
N GLY A 299 13.39 15.02 -5.37
CA GLY A 299 12.82 16.35 -5.51
C GLY A 299 13.41 17.37 -4.53
N ASP A 300 12.88 18.59 -4.60
CA ASP A 300 13.21 19.65 -3.65
C ASP A 300 12.74 19.30 -2.23
N PRO A 301 13.42 19.80 -1.18
CA PRO A 301 12.95 19.63 0.19
C PRO A 301 11.49 20.04 0.37
N ILE A 302 10.68 19.13 0.91
CA ILE A 302 9.25 19.39 1.19
C ILE A 302 9.02 19.85 2.63
N ALA A 303 9.96 19.54 3.52
CA ALA A 303 9.93 19.96 4.91
C ALA A 303 11.33 19.95 5.52
N THR A 304 11.55 20.87 6.46
CA THR A 304 12.73 20.87 7.34
C THR A 304 12.29 20.98 8.79
N PHE A 305 13.04 20.36 9.69
CA PHE A 305 12.71 20.32 11.11
C PHE A 305 13.96 20.55 11.96
N THR A 306 13.76 21.11 13.14
CA THR A 306 14.79 21.20 14.18
C THR A 306 14.26 20.55 15.43
N VAL A 307 14.98 19.58 15.96
CA VAL A 307 14.61 18.85 17.18
C VAL A 307 15.83 18.70 18.07
N THR A 308 15.65 18.98 19.35
CA THR A 308 16.69 18.74 20.38
C THR A 308 16.26 17.54 21.19
N THR A 309 17.10 16.51 21.20
CA THR A 309 16.82 15.26 21.91
C THR A 309 16.91 15.44 23.43
N GLY A 310 16.25 14.55 24.17
CA GLY A 310 16.26 14.55 25.63
C GLY A 310 17.62 14.22 26.25
N SER A 311 17.71 14.40 27.56
CA SER A 311 18.92 14.13 28.35
C SER A 311 19.14 12.66 28.70
N GLN A 312 18.06 11.87 28.70
CA GLN A 312 18.06 10.42 28.86
C GLN A 312 17.70 9.83 27.51
N ILE A 313 18.70 9.30 26.80
CA ILE A 313 18.46 8.44 25.64
C ILE A 313 18.93 7.04 26.02
N TYR A 314 18.12 6.03 25.70
CA TYR A 314 18.57 4.65 25.71
C TYR A 314 19.83 4.55 24.83
N LYS A 315 21.02 4.44 25.44
CA LYS A 315 22.33 4.34 24.78
C LYS A 315 22.87 2.90 24.83
N PRO A 316 22.43 2.02 23.94
CA PRO A 316 23.08 0.75 23.67
C PRO A 316 24.34 0.94 22.82
N GLY A 317 25.16 -0.11 22.70
CA GLY A 317 26.46 -0.08 22.03
C GLY A 317 26.47 -0.41 20.53
N SER A 318 25.29 -0.52 19.89
CA SER A 318 25.08 -1.09 18.54
C SER A 318 24.05 -0.30 17.72
N PHE A 319 23.83 -0.71 16.46
CA PHE A 319 22.78 -0.16 15.58
C PHE A 319 21.39 -0.49 16.15
N LYS A 320 20.50 0.50 16.15
CA LYS A 320 19.14 0.35 16.67
C LYS A 320 18.13 0.28 15.55
N HIS A 321 17.22 -0.66 15.69
CA HIS A 321 16.00 -0.81 14.92
C HIS A 321 14.79 -0.30 15.71
N PHE A 322 13.71 0.03 14.99
CA PHE A 322 12.46 0.38 15.63
C PHE A 322 11.23 -0.26 14.98
N ILE A 323 10.21 -0.47 15.80
CA ILE A 323 8.84 -0.75 15.35
C ILE A 323 7.93 0.33 15.94
N LEU A 324 7.21 1.06 15.08
CA LEU A 324 6.22 2.05 15.47
C LEU A 324 4.82 1.48 15.26
N LEU A 325 4.02 1.48 16.32
CA LEU A 325 2.65 0.98 16.36
C LEU A 325 1.73 2.13 16.74
N LYS A 326 0.69 2.38 15.95
CA LYS A 326 -0.34 3.37 16.28
C LYS A 326 -1.59 2.67 16.83
N LEU A 327 -2.15 3.21 17.91
CA LEU A 327 -3.43 2.72 18.44
C LEU A 327 -4.51 2.76 17.36
N ASP A 328 -5.35 1.72 17.30
CA ASP A 328 -6.46 1.57 16.35
C ASP A 328 -6.05 1.57 14.86
N SER A 329 -4.75 1.44 14.56
CA SER A 329 -4.25 1.24 13.19
C SER A 329 -3.89 -0.22 12.93
N PRO A 330 -4.34 -0.84 11.82
CA PRO A 330 -3.93 -2.20 11.47
C PRO A 330 -2.49 -2.27 10.91
N TYR A 331 -1.82 -1.12 10.79
CA TYR A 331 -0.47 -1.01 10.26
C TYR A 331 0.52 -0.63 11.36
N MET A 332 1.74 -1.15 11.19
CA MET A 332 2.94 -0.75 11.91
C MET A 332 4.00 -0.28 10.92
N SER A 333 5.00 0.43 11.41
CA SER A 333 6.21 0.74 10.65
C SER A 333 7.38 -0.02 11.26
N VAL A 334 8.12 -0.77 10.45
CA VAL A 334 9.37 -1.45 10.82
C VAL A 334 10.49 -0.75 10.09
N ASP A 335 11.32 -0.02 10.82
CA ASP A 335 12.40 0.82 10.27
C ASP A 335 11.93 1.76 9.15
N GLY A 336 10.71 2.30 9.27
CA GLY A 336 10.10 3.19 8.30
C GLY A 336 9.27 2.49 7.23
N VAL A 337 9.39 1.16 7.08
CA VAL A 337 8.62 0.37 6.11
C VAL A 337 7.27 -0.04 6.72
N GLN A 338 6.17 0.28 6.03
CA GLN A 338 4.83 -0.09 6.49
C GLN A 338 4.61 -1.60 6.38
N LYS A 339 4.06 -2.21 7.44
CA LYS A 339 3.64 -3.61 7.49
C LYS A 339 2.31 -3.74 8.24
N GLU A 340 1.57 -4.81 8.00
CA GLU A 340 0.38 -5.14 8.79
C GLU A 340 0.76 -5.70 10.15
N VAL A 341 -0.02 -5.35 11.18
CA VAL A 341 0.10 -5.86 12.55
C VAL A 341 -0.40 -7.31 12.67
N ASP A 342 -1.32 -7.71 11.80
CA ASP A 342 -1.83 -9.08 11.67
C ASP A 342 -2.20 -9.31 10.19
N PRO A 343 -1.25 -9.87 9.39
CA PRO A 343 -1.39 -9.97 7.94
C PRO A 343 -2.71 -10.58 7.47
N GLY A 344 -3.43 -9.85 6.61
CA GLY A 344 -4.70 -10.26 6.00
C GLY A 344 -5.91 -10.21 6.93
N ARG A 345 -5.80 -9.54 8.10
CA ARG A 345 -6.86 -9.55 9.12
C ARG A 345 -7.35 -8.18 9.53
N GLY A 346 -6.58 -7.13 9.25
CA GLY A 346 -6.94 -5.76 9.69
C GLY A 346 -7.00 -5.60 11.22
N THR A 347 -6.37 -6.50 11.98
CA THR A 347 -6.33 -6.41 13.44
C THR A 347 -5.42 -5.27 13.87
N ALA A 348 -5.90 -4.40 14.75
CA ALA A 348 -5.18 -3.24 15.25
C ALA A 348 -4.80 -3.37 16.74
N PRO A 349 -3.74 -2.66 17.21
CA PRO A 349 -3.51 -2.43 18.62
C PRO A 349 -4.73 -1.79 19.28
N VAL A 350 -5.09 -2.24 20.48
CA VAL A 350 -6.25 -1.73 21.24
C VAL A 350 -5.86 -1.41 22.68
N THR A 351 -6.62 -0.53 23.33
CA THR A 351 -6.43 -0.27 24.76
C THR A 351 -7.33 -1.17 25.60
N ILE A 352 -6.75 -1.93 26.53
CA ILE A 352 -7.47 -2.72 27.53
C ILE A 352 -6.86 -2.44 28.89
N SER A 353 -7.69 -2.03 29.87
CA SER A 353 -7.25 -1.72 31.24
C SER A 353 -6.07 -0.74 31.30
N GLY A 354 -6.03 0.25 30.40
CA GLY A 354 -4.95 1.24 30.33
C GLY A 354 -3.62 0.70 29.83
N ARG A 355 -3.62 -0.43 29.12
CA ARG A 355 -2.46 -0.99 28.42
C ARG A 355 -2.76 -1.13 26.93
N THR A 356 -1.76 -0.82 26.10
CA THR A 356 -1.79 -1.11 24.68
C THR A 356 -1.58 -2.61 24.47
N MET A 357 -2.57 -3.24 23.88
CA MET A 357 -2.64 -4.67 23.63
C MET A 357 -2.50 -4.94 22.14
N VAL A 358 -1.69 -5.92 21.76
CA VAL A 358 -1.39 -6.23 20.36
C VAL A 358 -1.40 -7.74 20.07
N PRO A 359 -1.74 -8.17 18.84
CA PRO A 359 -1.39 -9.49 18.35
C PRO A 359 0.13 -9.54 18.14
N ILE A 360 0.84 -10.18 19.07
CA ILE A 360 2.29 -10.00 19.23
C ILE A 360 3.15 -10.67 18.16
N ARG A 361 2.58 -11.59 17.37
CA ARG A 361 3.32 -12.43 16.43
C ARG A 361 4.11 -11.60 15.42
N ALA A 362 3.43 -10.74 14.64
CA ALA A 362 4.08 -9.98 13.58
C ALA A 362 5.17 -9.05 14.14
N ILE A 363 4.99 -8.53 15.35
CA ILE A 363 5.97 -7.68 16.02
C ILE A 363 7.22 -8.47 16.40
N VAL A 364 7.05 -9.69 16.95
CA VAL A 364 8.16 -10.57 17.33
C VAL A 364 8.89 -11.12 16.10
N GLU A 365 8.16 -11.47 15.05
CA GLU A 365 8.75 -11.89 13.78
C GLU A 365 9.51 -10.75 13.09
N ALA A 366 9.00 -9.50 13.18
CA ALA A 366 9.66 -8.33 12.63
C ALA A 366 11.03 -8.03 13.28
N MET A 367 11.23 -8.40 14.54
CA MET A 367 12.52 -8.32 15.24
C MET A 367 13.36 -9.62 15.13
N GLY A 368 13.00 -10.53 14.21
CA GLY A 368 13.72 -11.78 13.95
C GLY A 368 13.45 -12.93 14.95
N GLY A 369 12.39 -12.83 15.75
CA GLY A 369 11.99 -13.84 16.73
C GLY A 369 10.88 -14.79 16.26
N THR A 370 10.43 -15.64 17.19
CA THR A 370 9.30 -16.57 16.99
C THR A 370 8.21 -16.38 18.05
N ALA A 371 6.96 -16.66 17.68
CA ALA A 371 5.80 -16.61 18.57
C ALA A 371 4.94 -17.88 18.45
N ASP A 372 5.16 -18.82 19.36
CA ASP A 372 4.52 -20.13 19.38
C ASP A 372 3.28 -20.16 20.28
N TRP A 373 2.31 -20.98 19.87
CA TRP A 373 1.08 -21.24 20.63
C TRP A 373 0.98 -22.71 20.98
N ASP A 374 0.82 -23.01 22.26
CA ASP A 374 0.46 -24.34 22.76
C ASP A 374 -1.00 -24.34 23.23
N ASN A 375 -1.84 -25.05 22.47
CA ASN A 375 -3.26 -25.17 22.72
C ASN A 375 -3.60 -26.01 23.96
N ALA A 376 -2.75 -26.97 24.35
CA ALA A 376 -3.02 -27.83 25.50
C ALA A 376 -2.93 -27.05 26.82
N THR A 377 -2.05 -26.05 26.86
CA THR A 377 -1.82 -25.23 28.05
C THR A 377 -2.27 -23.78 27.89
N ASN A 378 -2.80 -23.39 26.73
CA ASN A 378 -3.09 -22.00 26.35
C ASN A 378 -1.89 -21.07 26.55
N LYS A 379 -0.71 -21.54 26.14
CA LYS A 379 0.57 -20.88 26.38
C LYS A 379 1.09 -20.20 25.11
N ILE A 380 1.48 -18.94 25.28
CA ILE A 380 2.22 -18.14 24.31
C ILE A 380 3.70 -18.26 24.67
N THR A 381 4.54 -18.63 23.71
CA THR A 381 6.00 -18.64 23.88
C THR A 381 6.62 -17.68 22.87
N LEU A 382 7.24 -16.62 23.35
CA LEU A 382 7.97 -15.66 22.52
C LEU A 382 9.46 -15.94 22.67
N ASN A 383 10.17 -16.03 21.55
CA ASN A 383 11.63 -16.13 21.54
C ASN A 383 12.19 -15.04 20.64
N ALA A 384 12.90 -14.08 21.23
CA ALA A 384 13.61 -13.06 20.49
C ALA A 384 14.75 -12.52 21.34
N ARG A 385 15.80 -12.01 20.69
CA ARG A 385 16.88 -11.25 21.34
C ARG A 385 17.52 -11.96 22.55
N GLY A 386 17.62 -13.29 22.47
CA GLY A 386 18.21 -14.14 23.51
C GLY A 386 17.33 -14.42 24.73
N ASN A 387 16.07 -13.96 24.74
CA ASN A 387 15.11 -14.22 25.81
C ASN A 387 13.94 -15.08 25.33
N ILE A 388 13.48 -15.94 26.23
CA ILE A 388 12.26 -16.72 26.09
C ILE A 388 11.24 -16.19 27.10
N VAL A 389 10.10 -15.71 26.60
CA VAL A 389 8.99 -15.21 27.41
C VAL A 389 7.78 -16.13 27.23
N GLU A 390 7.40 -16.81 28.30
CA GLU A 390 6.22 -17.68 28.33
C GLU A 390 5.09 -16.98 29.09
N MET A 391 3.91 -16.92 28.47
CA MET A 391 2.70 -16.33 29.02
C MET A 391 1.53 -17.28 28.84
N TRP A 392 0.49 -17.14 29.66
CA TRP A 392 -0.70 -17.99 29.57
C TRP A 392 -1.95 -17.14 29.43
N LEU A 393 -2.86 -17.57 28.55
CA LEU A 393 -4.14 -16.89 28.34
C LEU A 393 -4.91 -16.76 29.66
N GLY A 394 -5.37 -15.55 29.97
CA GLY A 394 -6.15 -15.26 31.17
C GLY A 394 -5.38 -15.35 32.50
N LYS A 395 -4.04 -15.45 32.48
CA LYS A 395 -3.21 -15.52 33.70
C LYS A 395 -2.21 -14.37 33.76
N THR A 396 -1.91 -13.93 34.98
CA THR A 396 -0.87 -12.93 35.25
C THR A 396 0.50 -13.54 35.50
N ASP A 397 0.57 -14.85 35.73
CA ASP A 397 1.84 -15.56 35.87
C ASP A 397 2.54 -15.67 34.51
N ILE A 398 3.84 -15.40 34.50
CA ILE A 398 4.71 -15.55 33.32
C ILE A 398 6.03 -16.18 33.70
N LYS A 399 6.79 -16.64 32.70
CA LYS A 399 8.19 -16.99 32.86
C LYS A 399 9.05 -16.23 31.87
N VAL A 400 10.19 -15.73 32.33
CA VAL A 400 11.24 -15.16 31.49
C VAL A 400 12.50 -15.98 31.72
N ASN A 401 12.99 -16.66 30.70
CA ASN A 401 14.14 -17.57 30.80
C ASN A 401 13.97 -18.58 31.96
N GLY A 402 12.76 -19.11 32.13
CA GLY A 402 12.40 -20.05 33.21
C GLY A 402 12.11 -19.41 34.58
N ALA A 403 12.47 -18.15 34.81
CA ALA A 403 12.20 -17.45 36.07
C ALA A 403 10.77 -16.88 36.10
N SER A 404 10.03 -17.18 37.17
CA SER A 404 8.65 -16.69 37.33
C SER A 404 8.60 -15.19 37.60
N LYS A 405 7.72 -14.49 36.90
CA LYS A 405 7.35 -13.08 37.14
C LYS A 405 5.82 -12.92 37.06
N LYS A 406 5.34 -11.72 37.33
CA LYS A 406 3.92 -11.35 37.14
C LYS A 406 3.77 -10.15 36.22
N MET A 407 2.73 -10.19 35.40
CA MET A 407 2.23 -9.05 34.63
C MET A 407 1.04 -8.39 35.35
N ASP A 408 0.77 -7.14 34.99
CA ASP A 408 -0.35 -6.34 35.52
C ASP A 408 -1.65 -6.49 34.73
N VAL A 409 -1.58 -6.83 33.44
CA VAL A 409 -2.73 -7.11 32.56
C VAL A 409 -2.52 -8.43 31.83
N VAL A 410 -3.48 -9.34 31.94
CA VAL A 410 -3.40 -10.71 31.36
C VAL A 410 -3.45 -10.70 29.83
N PRO A 411 -2.93 -11.74 29.16
CA PRO A 411 -3.23 -11.98 27.76
C PRO A 411 -4.72 -12.28 27.59
N VAL A 412 -5.34 -11.73 26.55
CA VAL A 412 -6.77 -11.90 26.27
C VAL A 412 -7.00 -12.44 24.88
N LEU A 413 -8.08 -13.21 24.71
CA LEU A 413 -8.54 -13.67 23.41
C LEU A 413 -9.62 -12.70 22.91
N LYS A 414 -9.42 -12.14 21.72
CA LYS A 414 -10.39 -11.26 21.06
C LYS A 414 -10.35 -11.56 19.56
N ASN A 415 -11.52 -11.82 18.95
CA ASN A 415 -11.64 -12.13 17.52
C ASN A 415 -10.65 -13.22 17.06
N GLU A 416 -10.56 -14.33 17.81
CA GLU A 416 -9.64 -15.45 17.52
C GLU A 416 -8.14 -15.05 17.47
N ARG A 417 -7.79 -13.95 18.12
CA ARG A 417 -6.41 -13.48 18.28
C ARG A 417 -6.07 -13.29 19.74
N THR A 418 -4.87 -13.72 20.10
CA THR A 418 -4.32 -13.51 21.43
C THR A 418 -3.63 -12.16 21.48
N PHE A 419 -4.16 -11.29 22.33
CA PHE A 419 -3.64 -9.96 22.59
C PHE A 419 -2.82 -9.96 23.88
N VAL A 420 -1.63 -9.36 23.84
CA VAL A 420 -0.74 -9.23 25.00
C VAL A 420 -0.35 -7.77 25.21
N PRO A 421 -0.02 -7.35 26.45
CA PRO A 421 0.48 -6.00 26.71
C PRO A 421 1.84 -5.80 26.02
N ILE A 422 1.90 -4.88 25.06
CA ILE A 422 3.09 -4.74 24.21
C ILE A 422 4.35 -4.40 24.99
N ARG A 423 4.27 -3.45 25.93
CA ARG A 423 5.39 -3.05 26.78
C ARG A 423 5.96 -4.24 27.55
N PHE A 424 5.08 -5.02 28.18
CA PHE A 424 5.49 -6.14 29.00
C PHE A 424 6.15 -7.25 28.17
N ALA A 425 5.58 -7.57 27.00
CA ALA A 425 6.15 -8.56 26.11
C ALA A 425 7.52 -8.12 25.56
N ALA A 426 7.60 -6.91 25.00
CA ALA A 426 8.82 -6.41 24.36
C ALA A 426 9.96 -6.11 25.37
N GLU A 427 9.67 -5.53 26.54
CA GLU A 427 10.72 -5.26 27.53
C GLU A 427 11.35 -6.53 28.09
N ASN A 428 10.58 -7.62 28.24
CA ASN A 428 11.13 -8.91 28.63
C ASN A 428 11.85 -9.63 27.49
N LEU A 429 11.75 -9.14 26.25
CA LEU A 429 12.55 -9.56 25.09
C LEU A 429 13.77 -8.65 24.87
N ASN A 430 14.26 -7.95 25.89
CA ASN A 430 15.39 -7.01 25.79
C ASN A 430 15.15 -5.83 24.83
N CYS A 431 13.90 -5.43 24.61
CA CYS A 431 13.57 -4.21 23.88
C CYS A 431 13.26 -3.06 24.86
N LYS A 432 13.29 -1.82 24.37
CA LYS A 432 12.75 -0.64 25.05
C LYS A 432 11.43 -0.26 24.41
N VAL A 433 10.44 0.19 25.21
CA VAL A 433 9.14 0.66 24.68
C VAL A 433 8.80 2.05 25.18
N ASP A 434 8.80 3.00 24.25
CA ASP A 434 8.38 4.38 24.50
C ASP A 434 6.93 4.60 24.07
N TRP A 435 6.26 5.53 24.73
CA TRP A 435 4.90 5.94 24.37
C TRP A 435 4.89 7.40 23.96
N ILE A 436 4.41 7.67 22.76
CA ILE A 436 4.23 9.01 22.21
C ILE A 436 2.75 9.38 22.36
N ASN A 437 2.47 10.19 23.38
CA ASN A 437 1.09 10.49 23.77
C ASN A 437 0.36 11.38 22.76
N SER A 438 1.08 12.26 22.04
CA SER A 438 0.53 13.19 21.04
C SER A 438 -0.14 12.46 19.87
N THR A 439 0.36 11.26 19.52
CA THR A 439 -0.13 10.45 18.39
C THR A 439 -0.65 9.08 18.79
N GLN A 440 -0.64 8.78 20.08
CA GLN A 440 -1.04 7.48 20.64
C GLN A 440 -0.26 6.32 20.01
N GLU A 441 1.06 6.48 19.95
CA GLU A 441 1.96 5.52 19.32
C GLU A 441 2.90 4.88 20.35
N ALA A 442 3.12 3.57 20.20
CA ALA A 442 4.17 2.85 20.89
C ALA A 442 5.38 2.70 19.95
N VAL A 443 6.57 3.08 20.41
CA VAL A 443 7.82 2.88 19.70
C VAL A 443 8.63 1.82 20.44
N ILE A 444 8.83 0.68 19.79
CA ILE A 444 9.68 -0.40 20.28
C ILE A 444 11.06 -0.19 19.68
N VAL A 445 12.08 -0.10 20.52
CA VAL A 445 13.48 0.07 20.12
C VAL A 445 14.25 -1.16 20.54
N TYR A 446 15.04 -1.71 19.63
CA TYR A 446 15.87 -2.89 19.87
C TYR A 446 17.18 -2.80 19.11
N GLU A 447 18.16 -3.56 19.54
CA GLU A 447 19.48 -3.64 18.91
C GLU A 447 19.48 -4.65 17.76
N GLU A 448 20.50 -4.61 16.90
CA GLU A 448 20.78 -5.67 15.92
C GLU A 448 21.23 -6.99 16.56
#